data_AF-A0A183GFP5-F1
#
_entry.id   AF-A0A183GFP5-F1
#
_cell.length_a   1.000
_cell.length_b   1.000
_cell.length_c   1.000
_cell.angle_alpha   90.00
_cell.angle_beta   90.00
_cell.angle_gamma   90.00
#
_symmetry.space_group_name_H-M   'P 1'
#
loop_
_entity.id
_entity.type
_entity.pdbx_description
1 polymer ?
#
loop_
_entity_poly.entity_id
_entity_poly.type
_entity_poly.pdbx_seq_one_letter_code
_entity_poly.pdbx_strand_id
1 'polypeptide(L)'
;MDSKAMVNEMEEVDVRFELIQSLRVKKVLLFDNDAPHREQVTTDKLGQLGYVHMLHPPYSPDISPCDYHHFLGLRGLPGLKK
;
A
#
# COMPACT_ATOMS: atom_id res chain seq x y z
N MET A 1 10.04 7.30 -1.50
CA MET A 1 10.48 6.30 -0.50
C MET A 1 11.33 5.28 -1.24
N ASP A 2 12.45 4.83 -0.69
CA ASP A 2 13.25 3.76 -1.29
C ASP A 2 12.69 2.37 -0.93
N SER A 3 13.13 1.33 -1.63
CA SER A 3 12.61 -0.02 -1.48
C SER A 3 12.89 -0.64 -0.10
N LYS A 4 14.02 -0.28 0.53
CA LYS A 4 14.37 -0.74 1.88
C LYS A 4 13.45 -0.11 2.93
N ALA A 5 13.21 1.19 2.85
CA ALA A 5 12.23 1.85 3.70
C ALA A 5 10.84 1.23 3.54
N MET A 6 10.43 0.92 2.30
CA MET A 6 9.14 0.29 2.04
C MET A 6 8.99 -1.09 2.69
N VAL A 7 10.03 -1.91 2.70
CA VAL A 7 10.02 -3.21 3.40
C VAL A 7 9.80 -3.06 4.91
N ASN A 8 10.43 -2.07 5.55
CA ASN A 8 10.24 -1.81 6.97
C ASN A 8 8.78 -1.40 7.29
N GLU A 9 8.21 -0.53 6.47
CA GLU A 9 6.79 -0.14 6.60
C GLU A 9 5.86 -1.34 6.44
N MET A 10 6.13 -2.25 5.51
CA MET A 10 5.34 -3.48 5.35
C MET A 10 5.34 -4.37 6.59
N GLU A 11 6.51 -4.53 7.24
CA GLU A 11 6.61 -5.31 8.47
C GLU A 11 5.80 -4.67 9.60
N GLU A 12 5.87 -3.35 9.74
CA GLU A 12 5.11 -2.64 10.76
C GLU A 12 3.60 -2.73 10.51
N VAL A 13 3.17 -2.54 9.26
CA VAL A 13 1.75 -2.67 8.86
C VAL A 13 1.25 -4.09 9.09
N ASP A 14 2.07 -5.11 8.83
CA ASP A 14 1.69 -6.50 9.07
C ASP A 14 1.46 -6.78 10.56
N VAL A 15 2.35 -6.32 11.42
CA VAL A 15 2.20 -6.44 12.88
C VAL A 15 0.91 -5.76 13.36
N ARG A 16 0.62 -4.55 12.84
CA ARG A 16 -0.63 -3.83 13.17
C ARG A 16 -1.86 -4.56 12.63
N PHE A 17 -1.77 -5.13 11.44
CA PHE A 17 -2.86 -5.89 10.84
C PHE A 17 -3.19 -7.12 11.69
N GLU A 18 -2.19 -7.88 12.15
CA GLU A 18 -2.39 -9.03 13.05
C GLU A 18 -2.99 -8.65 14.40
N LEU A 19 -2.73 -7.44 14.89
CA LEU A 19 -3.35 -6.93 16.11
C LEU A 19 -4.84 -6.67 15.93
N ILE A 20 -5.24 -6.19 14.75
CA ILE A 20 -6.63 -5.77 14.47
C ILE A 20 -7.46 -6.95 13.95
N GLN A 21 -6.88 -7.78 13.10
CA GLN A 21 -7.57 -8.85 12.39
C GLN A 21 -6.85 -10.19 12.60
N SER A 22 -7.63 -11.23 12.87
CA SER A 22 -7.11 -12.59 12.98
C SER A 22 -6.61 -13.07 11.60
N LEU A 23 -5.45 -13.75 11.57
CA LEU A 23 -4.68 -14.29 10.44
C LEU A 23 -5.45 -15.12 9.36
N ARG A 24 -6.78 -15.23 9.45
CA ARG A 24 -7.66 -15.96 8.54
C ARG A 24 -8.19 -15.14 7.37
N VAL A 25 -7.94 -13.82 7.34
CA VAL A 25 -8.39 -12.95 6.25
C VAL A 25 -7.33 -12.93 5.16
N LYS A 26 -7.74 -13.07 3.90
CA LYS A 26 -6.80 -12.97 2.77
C LYS A 26 -6.23 -11.55 2.71
N LYS A 27 -4.91 -11.45 2.81
CA LYS A 27 -4.18 -10.19 2.71
C LYS A 27 -3.97 -9.84 1.24
N VAL A 28 -4.54 -8.72 0.81
CA VAL A 28 -4.40 -8.19 -0.54
C VAL A 28 -3.89 -6.76 -0.43
N LEU A 29 -2.87 -6.45 -1.23
CA LEU A 29 -2.24 -5.13 -1.25
C LEU A 29 -2.31 -4.54 -2.65
N LEU A 30 -2.74 -3.29 -2.72
CA LEU A 30 -2.79 -2.50 -3.93
C LEU A 30 -1.76 -1.38 -3.82
N PHE A 31 -0.79 -1.35 -4.72
CA PHE A 31 0.15 -0.25 -4.87
C PHE A 31 0.09 0.34 -6.28
N ASP A 32 0.57 1.57 -6.39
CA ASP A 32 0.91 2.14 -7.68
C ASP A 32 2.12 1.42 -8.32
N ASN A 33 2.45 1.83 -9.55
CA ASN A 33 3.53 1.23 -10.34
C ASN A 33 4.89 1.90 -10.13
N ASP A 34 5.10 2.64 -9.05
CA ASP A 34 6.38 3.32 -8.82
C ASP A 34 7.53 2.32 -8.67
N ALA A 35 8.72 2.72 -9.15
CA ALA A 35 9.88 1.84 -9.26
C ALA A 35 10.24 1.12 -7.94
N PRO A 36 10.27 1.78 -6.77
CA PRO A 36 10.60 1.13 -5.50
C PRO A 36 9.60 0.04 -5.09
N HIS A 37 8.34 0.13 -5.53
CA HIS A 37 7.30 -0.86 -5.21
C HIS A 37 7.40 -2.11 -6.09
N ARG A 38 8.07 -1.99 -7.23
CA ARG A 38 8.30 -3.07 -8.21
C ARG A 38 9.66 -3.75 -8.06
N GLU A 39 10.50 -3.27 -7.14
CA GLU A 39 11.77 -3.91 -6.87
C GLU A 39 11.57 -5.29 -6.22
N GLN A 40 12.48 -6.22 -6.55
CA GLN A 40 12.40 -7.60 -6.08
C GLN A 40 12.36 -7.69 -4.56
N VAL A 41 13.15 -6.85 -3.87
CA VAL A 41 13.20 -6.82 -2.40
C VAL A 41 11.82 -6.58 -1.78
N THR A 42 11.00 -5.76 -2.43
CA THR A 42 9.65 -5.42 -1.97
C THR A 42 8.65 -6.52 -2.34
N THR A 43 8.70 -7.05 -3.56
CA THR A 43 7.81 -8.14 -3.99
C THR A 43 8.07 -9.44 -3.23
N ASP A 44 9.33 -9.74 -2.93
CA ASP A 44 9.73 -10.92 -2.16
C ASP A 44 9.22 -10.82 -0.72
N LYS A 45 9.27 -9.62 -0.14
CA LYS A 45 8.74 -9.40 1.20
C LYS A 45 7.23 -9.60 1.26
N LEU A 46 6.48 -9.14 0.26
CA LEU A 46 5.04 -9.38 0.17
C LEU A 46 4.72 -10.88 0.10
N GLY A 47 5.48 -11.63 -0.68
CA GLY A 47 5.37 -13.09 -0.73
C GLY A 47 5.63 -13.75 0.63
N GLN A 48 6.67 -13.33 1.34
CA GLN A 48 7.01 -13.86 2.68
C GLN A 48 5.92 -13.57 3.72
N LEU A 49 5.28 -12.40 3.65
CA LEU A 49 4.21 -12.00 4.56
C LEU A 49 2.82 -12.55 4.13
N GLY A 50 2.73 -13.25 3.00
CA GLY A 50 1.49 -13.83 2.50
C GLY A 50 0.53 -12.82 1.85
N TYR A 51 1.02 -11.65 1.45
CA TYR A 51 0.23 -10.65 0.73
C TYR A 51 0.16 -11.00 -0.76
N VAL A 52 -1.05 -10.92 -1.32
CA VAL A 52 -1.24 -10.97 -2.76
C VAL A 52 -1.16 -9.54 -3.32
N HIS A 53 -0.20 -9.32 -4.21
CA HIS A 53 -0.10 -8.06 -4.95
C HIS A 53 -1.17 -8.01 -6.06
N MET A 54 -2.02 -6.99 -6.04
CA MET A 54 -2.94 -6.70 -7.12
C MET A 54 -2.28 -5.84 -8.19
N LEU A 55 -2.40 -6.25 -9.46
CA LEU A 55 -1.92 -5.47 -10.59
C LEU A 55 -2.71 -4.17 -10.71
N HIS A 56 -2.01 -3.05 -10.62
CA HIS A 56 -2.57 -1.72 -10.86
C HIS A 56 -2.19 -1.23 -12.26
N PRO A 57 -3.12 -0.73 -13.08
CA PRO A 57 -2.76 -0.10 -14.35
C PRO A 57 -2.02 1.24 -14.12
N PRO A 58 -1.09 1.64 -15.00
CA PRO A 58 -0.40 2.92 -14.86
C PRO A 58 -1.39 4.10 -14.82
N TYR A 59 -1.12 5.09 -13.96
CA TYR A 59 -1.84 6.37 -13.90
C TYR A 59 -3.37 6.28 -13.77
N SER A 60 -3.86 5.32 -12.98
CA SER A 60 -5.30 5.12 -12.74
C SER A 60 -5.71 5.46 -11.30
N PRO A 61 -5.68 6.75 -10.90
CA PRO A 61 -5.98 7.18 -9.54
C PRO A 61 -7.42 6.91 -9.11
N ASP A 62 -8.34 6.71 -10.06
CA ASP A 62 -9.73 6.32 -9.83
C ASP A 62 -9.88 4.90 -9.26
N ILE A 63 -8.88 4.03 -9.48
CA ILE A 63 -8.90 2.63 -9.03
C ILE A 63 -8.35 2.51 -7.60
N SER A 64 -7.46 3.42 -7.21
CA SER A 64 -6.89 3.49 -5.87
C SER A 64 -7.87 4.14 -4.90
N PRO A 65 -8.35 3.43 -3.86
CA PRO A 65 -9.23 4.02 -2.86
C PRO A 65 -8.57 5.19 -2.12
N CYS A 66 -7.24 5.13 -1.94
CA CYS A 66 -6.46 6.18 -1.31
C CYS A 66 -6.52 7.48 -2.12
N ASP A 67 -6.29 7.40 -3.44
CA ASP A 67 -6.24 8.57 -4.32
C ASP A 67 -7.62 9.17 -4.57
N TYR A 68 -8.61 8.33 -4.89
CA TYR A 68 -9.94 8.81 -5.24
C TYR A 68 -10.80 9.18 -4.03
N HIS A 69 -10.84 8.36 -2.97
CA HIS A 69 -11.74 8.60 -1.84
C HIS A 69 -11.04 9.39 -0.73
N HIS A 70 -9.86 8.93 -0.32
CA HIS A 70 -9.20 9.44 0.88
C HIS A 70 -8.60 10.84 0.63
N PHE A 71 -7.70 10.97 -0.34
CA PHE A 71 -7.02 12.24 -0.60
C PHE A 71 -7.95 13.30 -1.20
N LEU A 72 -8.96 12.91 -1.98
CA LEU A 72 -9.99 13.84 -2.43
C LEU A 72 -10.80 14.41 -1.26
N GLY A 73 -11.20 13.56 -0.31
CA GLY A 73 -11.89 13.99 0.91
C GLY A 73 -11.04 14.95 1.75
N LEU A 74 -9.73 14.72 1.82
CA LEU A 74 -8.80 15.60 2.55
C LEU A 74 -8.60 16.97 1.88
N ARG A 75 -8.74 17.09 0.56
CA ARG A 75 -8.63 18.39 -0.14
C ARG A 75 -9.73 19.38 0.24
N GLY A 76 -10.87 18.88 0.72
CA GLY A 76 -11.94 19.73 1.25
C GLY A 76 -11.63 20.33 2.62
N LEU A 77 -10.57 19.88 3.31
CA LEU A 77 -10.23 20.35 4.65
C LEU A 77 -9.38 21.63 4.59
N PRO A 78 -9.75 22.68 5.37
CA PRO A 78 -8.97 23.90 5.43
C PRO A 78 -7.60 23.63 6.08
N GLY A 79 -6.54 23.69 5.28
CA GLY A 79 -5.15 23.49 5.75
C GLY A 79 -4.30 22.64 4.81
N LEU A 80 -4.91 21.79 3.98
CA LEU A 80 -4.23 21.06 2.91
C LEU A 80 -4.24 21.87 1.60
N LYS A 81 -3.57 23.02 1.58
CA LYS A 81 -3.23 23.69 0.32
C LYS A 81 -1.81 23.25 -0.08
N LYS A 82 -1.70 22.73 -1.30
CA LYS A 82 -0.41 22.44 -1.95
C LYS A 82 0.43 23.70 -2.08
#